data_AF-L7EA13-F1
#
_entry.id   AF-L7EA13-F1
#
_cell.length_a   1.000
_cell.length_b   1.000
_cell.length_c   1.000
_cell.angle_alpha   90.00
_cell.angle_beta   90.00
_cell.angle_gamma   90.00
#
_symmetry.space_group_name_H-M   'P 1'
#
loop_
_entity.id
_entity.type
_entity.pdbx_description
1 polymer ?
#
loop_
_entity_poly.entity_id
_entity_poly.type
_entity_poly.pdbx_seq_one_letter_code
_entity_poly.pdbx_strand_id
1 'polypeptide(L)'
;MAMYVIGIGGTGAKCIEAITKLASVGLFTEQPLKVLFIDADETNGNLERSRNALSIYSRCQELIVGKENQDNSQLHPWMKTKIESFDLWSPFGGVNSSKELKAFFNYNTLKQNQPALGNLFDVLYTKDEQEVSLDVGFRGRPAIGSAVMSQVDLERLDQEPWGALIKQIQADTGAGKAPKVFLCGSMFGGTGASGLPTIARLLANKLKNIGVKDRVKIGCLFLLPYFGFTPPPGEDPDGIFARSEQFLLNTEAALRYYVTQARETFDTVFLLGNENFSKVEFSVGKNSQRNDPHFLELYSALAARYFFLHTAEIGEKVVLIGREQIGRLIWDDLPDRAEIQPALVNGTRFAYSWLSEFEPELNGILKRKDDRLVLTPWSRPFFPHRGSADGMTRLGDPQQQEALKTISAWCRDYLTWLYRLHQIEGEQIQLFNTQAMGDPEKSLRREQLAELVLDRHLDNKTKSRDTITSLMQSLQSYKPDNSAEPGIAALAKALYTFCKQ
;
A
#
# COMPACT_ATOMS: atom_id res chain seq x y z
N MET A 1 -10.60 13.41 13.28
CA MET A 1 -10.00 12.05 13.36
C MET A 1 -8.58 12.13 12.81
N ALA A 2 -7.63 11.34 13.33
CA ALA A 2 -6.26 11.27 12.78
C ALA A 2 -5.91 9.80 12.48
N MET A 3 -5.40 9.51 11.29
CA MET A 3 -5.17 8.13 10.81
C MET A 3 -3.66 7.86 10.70
N TYR A 4 -3.20 6.77 11.30
CA TYR A 4 -1.80 6.34 11.27
C TYR A 4 -1.74 4.88 10.87
N VAL A 5 -0.88 4.53 9.91
CA VAL A 5 -0.63 3.16 9.47
C VAL A 5 0.85 2.84 9.65
N ILE A 6 1.13 1.69 10.25
CA ILE A 6 2.49 1.19 10.47
C ILE A 6 2.61 -0.18 9.80
N GLY A 7 3.38 -0.26 8.71
CA GLY A 7 3.60 -1.49 7.96
C GLY A 7 4.92 -2.13 8.34
N ILE A 8 4.88 -3.39 8.79
CA ILE A 8 6.01 -4.09 9.39
C ILE A 8 6.44 -5.27 8.52
N GLY A 9 7.70 -5.22 8.08
CA GLY A 9 8.32 -6.12 7.12
C GLY A 9 7.80 -5.93 5.69
N GLY A 10 8.37 -6.69 4.75
CA GLY A 10 7.95 -6.68 3.35
C GLY A 10 6.45 -6.90 3.13
N THR A 11 5.78 -7.76 3.91
CA THR A 11 4.32 -7.91 3.85
C THR A 11 3.58 -6.66 4.30
N GLY A 12 4.01 -6.02 5.39
CA GLY A 12 3.42 -4.77 5.84
C GLY A 12 3.59 -3.64 4.82
N ALA A 13 4.71 -3.61 4.09
CA ALA A 13 4.89 -2.70 2.97
C ALA A 13 3.87 -2.95 1.84
N LYS A 14 3.60 -4.21 1.46
CA LYS A 14 2.55 -4.54 0.48
C LYS A 14 1.15 -4.10 0.94
N CYS A 15 0.86 -4.17 2.24
CA CYS A 15 -0.39 -3.64 2.79
C CYS A 15 -0.49 -2.12 2.62
N ILE A 16 0.59 -1.36 2.89
CA ILE A 16 0.62 0.09 2.67
C ILE A 16 0.48 0.42 1.18
N GLU A 17 1.11 -0.35 0.30
CA GLU A 17 0.94 -0.21 -1.15
C GLU A 17 -0.54 -0.29 -1.52
N ALA A 18 -1.26 -1.33 -1.07
CA ALA A 18 -2.69 -1.47 -1.33
C ALA A 18 -3.51 -0.33 -0.72
N ILE A 19 -3.22 0.09 0.53
CA ILE A 19 -3.87 1.25 1.17
C ILE A 19 -3.70 2.51 0.31
N THR A 20 -2.51 2.72 -0.24
CA THR A 20 -2.22 3.84 -1.14
C THR A 20 -3.08 3.78 -2.42
N LYS A 21 -3.25 2.60 -3.01
CA LYS A 21 -4.13 2.42 -4.18
C LYS A 21 -5.58 2.76 -3.84
N LEU A 22 -6.10 2.30 -2.71
CA LEU A 22 -7.48 2.59 -2.29
C LEU A 22 -7.68 4.07 -1.93
N ALA A 23 -6.71 4.71 -1.25
CA ALA A 23 -6.72 6.14 -0.99
C ALA A 23 -6.74 6.95 -2.29
N SER A 24 -6.00 6.48 -3.32
CA SER A 24 -5.95 7.14 -4.62
C SER A 24 -7.30 7.20 -5.35
N VAL A 25 -8.13 6.16 -5.22
CA VAL A 25 -9.48 6.13 -5.81
C VAL A 25 -10.56 6.75 -4.91
N GLY A 26 -10.17 7.42 -3.82
CA GLY A 26 -11.10 8.15 -2.96
C GLY A 26 -11.84 7.29 -1.93
N LEU A 27 -11.36 6.08 -1.62
CA LEU A 27 -12.00 5.20 -0.62
C LEU A 27 -11.68 5.57 0.84
N PHE A 28 -10.75 6.50 1.05
CA PHE A 28 -10.43 7.07 2.36
C PHE A 28 -11.07 8.46 2.52
N THR A 29 -10.68 9.23 3.52
CA THR A 29 -11.24 10.57 3.82
C THR A 29 -10.27 11.67 3.40
N GLU A 30 -10.71 12.91 3.50
CA GLU A 30 -9.89 14.12 3.29
C GLU A 30 -8.88 14.35 4.42
N GLN A 31 -9.02 13.60 5.53
CA GLN A 31 -8.08 13.68 6.65
C GLN A 31 -6.73 13.06 6.25
N PRO A 32 -5.58 13.62 6.70
CA PRO A 32 -4.28 13.04 6.43
C PRO A 32 -4.14 11.61 6.98
N LEU A 33 -3.61 10.73 6.14
CA LEU A 33 -3.17 9.39 6.48
C LEU A 33 -1.66 9.39 6.66
N LYS A 34 -1.20 9.12 7.87
CA LYS A 34 0.23 9.11 8.21
C LYS A 34 0.77 7.70 8.14
N VAL A 35 1.92 7.51 7.52
CA VAL A 35 2.47 6.18 7.22
C VAL A 35 3.89 6.06 7.78
N LEU A 36 4.20 4.93 8.42
CA LEU A 36 5.54 4.53 8.82
C LEU A 36 5.83 3.12 8.33
N PHE A 37 6.97 2.91 7.68
CA PHE A 37 7.49 1.59 7.37
C PHE A 37 8.46 1.12 8.44
N ILE A 38 8.43 -0.18 8.72
CA ILE A 38 9.37 -0.83 9.60
C ILE A 38 9.93 -2.05 8.90
N ASP A 39 11.22 -2.04 8.57
CA ASP A 39 11.88 -3.23 8.04
C ASP A 39 13.33 -3.29 8.51
N ALA A 40 13.79 -4.50 8.79
CA ALA A 40 15.19 -4.78 9.06
C ALA A 40 16.00 -4.83 7.76
N ASP A 41 15.36 -5.22 6.65
CA ASP A 41 15.93 -5.13 5.30
C ASP A 41 15.54 -3.81 4.65
N GLU A 42 16.43 -2.83 4.73
CA GLU A 42 16.23 -1.49 4.19
C GLU A 42 16.17 -1.46 2.65
N THR A 43 16.60 -2.56 2.01
CA THR A 43 16.66 -2.70 0.55
C THR A 43 15.60 -3.66 0.01
N ASN A 44 14.59 -4.00 0.81
CA ASN A 44 13.55 -4.94 0.41
C ASN A 44 12.78 -4.46 -0.83
N GLY A 45 12.67 -5.31 -1.86
CA GLY A 45 12.02 -4.95 -3.13
C GLY A 45 10.53 -4.60 -2.98
N ASN A 46 9.82 -5.19 -2.01
CA ASN A 46 8.43 -4.83 -1.70
C ASN A 46 8.33 -3.45 -1.04
N LEU A 47 9.28 -3.14 -0.14
CA LEU A 47 9.37 -1.83 0.50
C LEU A 47 9.65 -0.74 -0.54
N GLU A 48 10.63 -0.97 -1.42
CA GLU A 48 10.96 -0.04 -2.50
C GLU A 48 9.75 0.19 -3.41
N ARG A 49 9.01 -0.89 -3.78
CA ARG A 49 7.77 -0.76 -4.57
C ARG A 49 6.73 0.10 -3.86
N SER A 50 6.50 -0.14 -2.57
CA SER A 50 5.51 0.64 -1.80
C SER A 50 5.92 2.10 -1.64
N ARG A 51 7.21 2.41 -1.42
CA ARG A 51 7.71 3.79 -1.35
C ARG A 51 7.56 4.50 -2.70
N ASN A 52 7.81 3.79 -3.80
CA ASN A 52 7.58 4.32 -5.15
C ASN A 52 6.09 4.60 -5.41
N ALA A 53 5.18 3.69 -5.02
CA ALA A 53 3.74 3.91 -5.14
C ALA A 53 3.27 5.15 -4.34
N LEU A 54 3.81 5.35 -3.13
CA LEU A 54 3.56 6.56 -2.34
C LEU A 54 4.09 7.83 -3.03
N SER A 55 5.29 7.79 -3.61
CA SER A 55 5.86 8.92 -4.34
C SER A 55 5.03 9.30 -5.58
N ILE A 56 4.60 8.30 -6.36
CA ILE A 56 3.71 8.48 -7.51
C ILE A 56 2.39 9.10 -7.06
N TYR A 57 1.81 8.57 -5.97
CA TYR A 57 0.59 9.09 -5.38
C TYR A 57 0.74 10.55 -4.95
N SER A 58 1.76 10.90 -4.17
CA SER A 58 1.95 12.26 -3.66
C SER A 58 2.12 13.27 -4.79
N ARG A 59 2.91 12.95 -5.82
CA ARG A 59 3.07 13.83 -6.99
C ARG A 59 1.75 14.03 -7.74
N CYS A 60 0.97 12.96 -7.91
CA CYS A 60 -0.33 13.05 -8.56
C CYS A 60 -1.33 13.83 -7.70
N GLN A 61 -1.33 13.61 -6.39
CA GLN A 61 -2.18 14.34 -5.45
C GLN A 61 -1.88 15.83 -5.45
N GLU A 62 -0.60 16.23 -5.40
CA GLU A 62 -0.19 17.64 -5.45
C GLU A 62 -0.65 18.32 -6.75
N LEU A 63 -0.54 17.60 -7.88
CA LEU A 63 -1.01 18.07 -9.18
C LEU A 63 -2.53 18.24 -9.24
N ILE A 64 -3.29 17.33 -8.63
CA ILE A 64 -4.76 17.32 -8.66
C ILE A 64 -5.35 18.28 -7.63
N VAL A 65 -4.83 18.35 -6.41
CA VAL A 65 -5.30 19.31 -5.40
C VAL A 65 -4.87 20.74 -5.78
N GLY A 66 -3.68 20.88 -6.39
CA GLY A 66 -3.05 22.18 -6.66
C GLY A 66 -2.38 22.75 -5.41
N LYS A 67 -1.63 23.85 -5.58
CA LYS A 67 -0.89 24.50 -4.47
C LYS A 67 -1.78 25.38 -3.57
N GLU A 68 -2.95 25.81 -4.05
CA GLU A 68 -3.74 26.89 -3.43
C GLU A 68 -4.99 26.40 -2.67
N ASN A 69 -5.47 25.16 -2.88
CA ASN A 69 -6.70 24.64 -2.27
C ASN A 69 -6.50 24.02 -0.87
N GLN A 70 -5.61 24.58 -0.04
CA GLN A 70 -5.50 24.14 1.36
C GLN A 70 -6.73 24.53 2.20
N ASP A 71 -7.50 25.54 1.77
CA ASP A 71 -8.74 25.99 2.40
C ASP A 71 -9.99 25.31 1.81
N ASN A 72 -10.01 23.96 1.87
CA ASN A 72 -11.19 23.10 2.09
C ASN A 72 -12.50 23.27 1.27
N SER A 73 -12.61 24.08 0.22
CA SER A 73 -13.82 24.12 -0.61
C SER A 73 -13.77 23.04 -1.70
N GLN A 74 -14.23 21.84 -1.32
CA GLN A 74 -14.50 20.67 -2.16
C GLN A 74 -13.29 20.08 -2.90
N LEU A 75 -12.48 19.29 -2.18
CA LEU A 75 -11.49 18.42 -2.81
C LEU A 75 -12.15 17.50 -3.85
N HIS A 76 -11.48 17.34 -4.99
CA HIS A 76 -11.92 16.42 -6.03
C HIS A 76 -11.98 14.98 -5.48
N PRO A 77 -12.99 14.16 -5.81
CA PRO A 77 -13.14 12.81 -5.23
C PRO A 77 -11.94 11.87 -5.46
N TRP A 78 -11.21 12.08 -6.57
CA TRP A 78 -9.94 11.43 -6.86
C TRP A 78 -8.80 12.08 -6.08
N MET A 79 -7.91 11.27 -5.46
CA MET A 79 -6.74 11.75 -4.70
C MET A 79 -7.05 12.67 -3.52
N LYS A 80 -8.25 12.56 -2.91
CA LYS A 80 -8.69 13.47 -1.85
C LYS A 80 -7.97 13.31 -0.51
N THR A 81 -7.37 12.15 -0.25
CA THR A 81 -6.60 11.90 0.97
C THR A 81 -5.23 12.55 0.85
N LYS A 82 -4.64 13.05 1.94
CA LYS A 82 -3.22 13.41 1.96
C LYS A 82 -2.47 12.26 2.62
N ILE A 83 -1.40 11.75 2.01
CA ILE A 83 -0.53 10.75 2.64
C ILE A 83 0.77 11.40 3.06
N GLU A 84 1.10 11.30 4.35
CA GLU A 84 2.32 11.84 4.94
C GLU A 84 3.19 10.68 5.43
N SER A 85 4.45 10.62 4.97
CA SER A 85 5.35 9.51 5.30
C SER A 85 6.37 9.93 6.35
N PHE A 86 6.49 9.13 7.41
CA PHE A 86 7.62 9.12 8.35
C PHE A 86 8.80 8.27 7.84
N ASP A 87 8.69 7.80 6.61
CA ASP A 87 9.66 6.97 5.90
C ASP A 87 9.89 5.60 6.57
N LEU A 88 11.14 5.18 6.72
CA LEU A 88 11.54 3.86 7.19
C LEU A 88 12.22 3.96 8.55
N TRP A 89 11.79 3.12 9.48
CA TRP A 89 12.59 2.78 10.65
C TRP A 89 13.13 1.34 10.52
N SER A 90 14.42 1.17 10.83
CA SER A 90 15.07 -0.13 10.90
C SER A 90 15.68 -0.31 12.29
N PRO A 91 15.57 -1.50 12.91
CA PRO A 91 16.31 -1.81 14.14
C PRO A 91 17.83 -1.75 13.96
N PHE A 92 18.30 -1.74 12.72
CA PHE A 92 19.71 -1.57 12.34
C PHE A 92 20.03 -0.17 11.77
N GLY A 93 19.06 0.75 11.77
CA GLY A 93 19.26 2.11 11.29
C GLY A 93 20.38 2.81 12.06
N GLY A 94 21.36 3.38 11.36
CA GLY A 94 22.50 4.06 11.97
C GLY A 94 23.55 3.15 12.60
N VAL A 95 23.42 1.83 12.49
CA VAL A 95 24.44 0.86 12.93
C VAL A 95 25.49 0.72 11.82
N ASN A 96 26.67 1.31 12.03
CA ASN A 96 27.81 1.21 11.09
C ASN A 96 28.64 -0.09 11.27
N SER A 97 28.31 -0.91 12.27
CA SER A 97 28.98 -2.18 12.56
C SER A 97 28.32 -3.37 11.84
N SER A 98 28.86 -4.59 12.01
CA SER A 98 28.27 -5.80 11.44
C SER A 98 26.83 -5.99 11.94
N LYS A 99 25.89 -6.25 11.02
CA LYS A 99 24.49 -6.57 11.32
C LYS A 99 24.34 -8.06 11.66
N GLU A 100 25.07 -8.50 12.67
CA GLU A 100 25.07 -9.88 13.16
C GLU A 100 24.40 -9.92 14.54
N LEU A 101 23.75 -11.03 14.87
CA LEU A 101 23.10 -11.19 16.17
C LEU A 101 24.11 -11.10 17.31
N LYS A 102 25.29 -11.74 17.17
CA LYS A 102 26.35 -11.69 18.19
C LYS A 102 26.90 -10.28 18.42
N ALA A 103 26.97 -9.46 17.36
CA ALA A 103 27.44 -8.09 17.46
C ALA A 103 26.39 -7.23 18.18
N PHE A 104 25.11 -7.42 17.85
CA PHE A 104 24.00 -6.71 18.46
C PHE A 104 23.89 -6.93 19.98
N PHE A 105 24.20 -8.14 20.45
CA PHE A 105 24.23 -8.49 21.87
C PHE A 105 25.58 -8.24 22.56
N ASN A 106 26.57 -7.65 21.87
CA ASN A 106 27.95 -7.51 22.34
C ASN A 106 28.48 -8.83 22.93
N TYR A 107 28.23 -9.95 22.25
CA TYR A 107 28.43 -11.31 22.74
C TYR A 107 29.82 -11.54 23.33
N ASN A 108 30.86 -11.01 22.69
CA ASN A 108 32.23 -11.14 23.19
C ASN A 108 32.39 -10.54 24.60
N THR A 109 31.84 -9.35 24.82
CA THR A 109 31.83 -8.69 26.13
C THR A 109 30.92 -9.42 27.11
N LEU A 110 29.75 -9.89 26.67
CA LEU A 110 28.81 -10.65 27.49
C LEU A 110 29.46 -11.94 28.00
N LYS A 111 30.14 -12.70 27.14
CA LYS A 111 30.79 -13.97 27.49
C LYS A 111 32.01 -13.78 28.37
N GLN A 112 32.75 -12.69 28.20
CA GLN A 112 33.88 -12.34 29.06
C GLN A 112 33.43 -11.93 30.47
N ASN A 113 32.45 -11.03 30.56
CA ASN A 113 32.04 -10.44 31.84
C ASN A 113 31.02 -11.30 32.58
N GLN A 114 30.19 -12.04 31.85
CA GLN A 114 29.08 -12.85 32.37
C GLN A 114 28.99 -14.20 31.63
N PRO A 115 29.94 -15.13 31.89
CA PRO A 115 30.06 -16.39 31.14
C PRO A 115 28.78 -17.23 31.10
N ALA A 116 27.99 -17.23 32.18
CA ALA A 116 26.71 -17.94 32.23
C ALA A 116 25.69 -17.42 31.19
N LEU A 117 25.63 -16.09 30.98
CA LEU A 117 24.75 -15.50 29.98
C LEU A 117 25.29 -15.71 28.55
N GLY A 118 26.61 -15.68 28.37
CA GLY A 118 27.24 -16.09 27.11
C GLY A 118 26.91 -17.54 26.74
N ASN A 119 26.97 -18.45 27.71
CA ASN A 119 26.62 -19.87 27.49
C ASN A 119 25.12 -20.05 27.21
N LEU A 120 24.25 -19.28 27.88
CA LEU A 120 22.81 -19.30 27.58
C LEU A 120 22.55 -18.85 26.13
N PHE A 121 23.24 -17.80 25.67
CA PHE A 121 23.15 -17.36 24.29
C PHE A 121 23.59 -18.45 23.30
N ASP A 122 24.66 -19.19 23.61
CA ASP A 122 25.13 -20.34 22.81
C ASP A 122 24.12 -21.51 22.77
N VAL A 123 23.29 -21.65 23.79
CA VAL A 123 22.21 -22.67 23.83
C VAL A 123 21.01 -22.23 22.99
N LEU A 124 20.71 -20.93 22.97
CA LEU A 124 19.53 -20.38 22.30
C LEU A 124 19.72 -20.19 20.79
N TYR A 125 20.95 -19.94 20.33
CA TYR A 125 21.24 -19.65 18.92
C TYR A 125 22.40 -20.48 18.43
N THR A 126 22.25 -21.09 17.25
CA THR A 126 23.36 -21.81 16.61
C THR A 126 24.45 -20.84 16.18
N LYS A 127 25.69 -21.33 16.00
CA LYS A 127 26.78 -20.46 15.52
C LYS A 127 26.44 -19.74 14.23
N ASP A 128 25.81 -20.43 13.28
CA ASP A 128 25.42 -19.83 12.01
C ASP A 128 24.36 -18.73 12.22
N GLU A 129 23.39 -18.91 13.12
CA GLU A 129 22.41 -17.87 13.47
C GLU A 129 23.03 -16.67 14.17
N GLN A 130 24.08 -16.89 14.95
CA GLN A 130 24.82 -15.84 15.63
C GLN A 130 25.62 -14.95 14.67
N GLU A 131 26.15 -15.55 13.59
CA GLU A 131 27.14 -14.94 12.69
C GLU A 131 26.57 -14.52 11.32
N VAL A 132 25.40 -15.03 10.94
CA VAL A 132 24.79 -14.66 9.65
C VAL A 132 24.45 -13.17 9.60
N SER A 133 24.73 -12.54 8.46
CA SER A 133 24.28 -11.16 8.21
C SER A 133 22.75 -11.09 8.15
N LEU A 134 22.21 -10.14 8.93
CA LEU A 134 20.80 -9.79 9.02
C LEU A 134 20.42 -8.58 8.13
N ASP A 135 21.29 -8.21 7.17
CA ASP A 135 21.01 -7.17 6.16
C ASP A 135 19.83 -7.51 5.24
N VAL A 136 19.44 -8.79 5.20
CA VAL A 136 18.31 -9.31 4.42
C VAL A 136 17.08 -9.57 5.31
N GLY A 137 17.06 -8.92 6.48
CA GLY A 137 16.07 -9.13 7.51
C GLY A 137 16.33 -10.42 8.31
N PHE A 138 15.33 -10.83 9.09
CA PHE A 138 15.50 -11.95 10.03
C PHE A 138 15.34 -13.34 9.40
N ARG A 139 15.42 -13.46 8.05
CA ARG A 139 15.51 -14.74 7.33
C ARG A 139 14.45 -15.79 7.70
N GLY A 140 13.23 -15.35 8.04
CA GLY A 140 12.16 -16.25 8.49
C GLY A 140 12.40 -16.95 9.83
N ARG A 141 13.26 -16.38 10.70
CA ARG A 141 13.54 -16.85 12.05
C ARG A 141 12.95 -15.85 13.08
N PRO A 142 11.71 -16.07 13.56
CA PRO A 142 11.08 -15.18 14.54
C PRO A 142 11.87 -15.05 15.85
N ALA A 143 12.62 -16.07 16.27
CA ALA A 143 13.44 -16.01 17.48
C ALA A 143 14.54 -14.95 17.39
N ILE A 144 15.32 -14.94 16.30
CA ILE A 144 16.34 -13.91 16.02
C ILE A 144 15.69 -12.53 16.03
N GLY A 145 14.59 -12.37 15.29
CA GLY A 145 13.90 -11.10 15.22
C GLY A 145 13.37 -10.62 16.57
N SER A 146 12.82 -11.53 17.39
CA SER A 146 12.31 -11.20 18.72
C SER A 146 13.43 -10.75 19.65
N ALA A 147 14.60 -11.38 19.56
CA ALA A 147 15.79 -10.99 20.30
C ALA A 147 16.25 -9.57 19.91
N VAL A 148 16.35 -9.30 18.60
CA VAL A 148 16.73 -7.96 18.09
C VAL A 148 15.71 -6.90 18.53
N MET A 149 14.42 -7.18 18.35
CA MET A 149 13.33 -6.26 18.71
C MET A 149 13.18 -6.08 20.22
N SER A 150 13.64 -7.03 21.05
CA SER A 150 13.59 -6.88 22.51
C SER A 150 14.56 -5.82 23.06
N GLN A 151 15.62 -5.50 22.32
CA GLN A 151 16.53 -4.39 22.65
C GLN A 151 15.99 -3.04 22.17
N VAL A 152 14.84 -3.02 21.48
CA VAL A 152 14.12 -1.79 21.17
C VAL A 152 13.37 -1.39 22.43
N ASP A 153 13.97 -0.54 23.24
CA ASP A 153 13.36 -0.03 24.46
C ASP A 153 12.48 1.21 24.18
N LEU A 154 11.84 1.71 25.24
CA LEU A 154 11.00 2.92 25.18
C LEU A 154 11.79 4.20 24.89
N GLU A 155 13.10 4.21 25.12
CA GLU A 155 13.98 5.37 24.87
C GLU A 155 14.32 5.47 23.40
N ARG A 156 14.49 4.33 22.70
CA ARG A 156 14.62 4.31 21.23
C ARG A 156 13.37 4.85 20.52
N LEU A 157 12.20 4.78 21.15
CA LEU A 157 10.99 5.44 20.62
C LEU A 157 11.01 6.97 20.74
N ASP A 158 11.95 7.56 21.49
CA ASP A 158 12.13 9.02 21.50
C ASP A 158 12.97 9.52 20.31
N GLN A 159 13.64 8.61 19.60
CA GLN A 159 14.45 8.92 18.43
C GLN A 159 13.61 8.92 17.15
N GLU A 160 14.08 9.64 16.13
CA GLU A 160 13.38 9.66 14.84
C GLU A 160 13.44 8.29 14.14
N PRO A 161 12.37 7.89 13.41
CA PRO A 161 11.14 8.66 13.14
C PRO A 161 10.04 8.49 14.20
N TRP A 162 10.26 7.66 15.23
CA TRP A 162 9.27 7.39 16.29
C TRP A 162 8.95 8.63 17.12
N GLY A 163 9.97 9.42 17.44
CA GLY A 163 9.83 10.67 18.18
C GLY A 163 8.83 11.62 17.51
N ALA A 164 8.96 11.88 16.21
CA ALA A 164 8.00 12.68 15.46
C ALA A 164 6.60 12.04 15.41
N LEU A 165 6.50 10.74 15.18
CA LEU A 165 5.21 10.04 15.16
C LEU A 165 4.47 10.16 16.50
N ILE A 166 5.15 9.93 17.62
CA ILE A 166 4.56 10.00 18.96
C ILE A 166 4.17 11.44 19.30
N LYS A 167 5.04 12.42 19.01
CA LYS A 167 4.72 13.85 19.19
C LYS A 167 3.49 14.24 18.38
N GLN A 168 3.36 13.75 17.15
CA GLN A 168 2.20 14.03 16.29
C GLN A 168 0.92 13.38 16.83
N ILE A 169 0.98 12.15 17.35
CA ILE A 169 -0.16 11.51 18.03
C ILE A 169 -0.57 12.35 19.24
N GLN A 170 0.39 12.74 20.08
CA GLN A 170 0.13 13.56 21.26
C GLN A 170 -0.51 14.91 20.88
N ALA A 171 0.03 15.60 19.87
CA ALA A 171 -0.53 16.85 19.37
C ALA A 171 -1.97 16.67 18.85
N ASP A 172 -2.24 15.61 18.07
CA ASP A 172 -3.57 15.33 17.56
C ASP A 172 -4.56 15.02 18.71
N THR A 173 -4.14 14.31 19.77
CA THR A 173 -4.98 14.14 20.99
C THR A 173 -5.21 15.45 21.75
N GLY A 174 -4.19 16.32 21.83
CA GLY A 174 -4.28 17.63 22.48
C GLY A 174 -5.23 18.59 21.75
N ALA A 175 -5.30 18.47 20.43
CA ALA A 175 -6.25 19.19 19.58
C ALA A 175 -7.68 18.61 19.60
N GLY A 176 -7.98 17.66 20.51
CA GLY A 176 -9.30 17.04 20.63
C GLY A 176 -9.65 16.05 19.52
N LYS A 177 -8.69 15.65 18.66
CA LYS A 177 -8.92 14.55 17.71
C LYS A 177 -8.85 13.22 18.45
N ALA A 178 -9.44 12.19 17.84
CA ALA A 178 -9.28 10.79 18.24
C ALA A 178 -8.34 10.08 17.24
N PRO A 179 -7.04 9.92 17.56
CA PRO A 179 -6.11 9.18 16.72
C PRO A 179 -6.42 7.70 16.69
N LYS A 180 -6.22 7.10 15.51
CA LYS A 180 -6.31 5.68 15.26
C LYS A 180 -5.00 5.22 14.66
N VAL A 181 -4.38 4.21 15.26
CA VAL A 181 -3.13 3.61 14.78
C VAL A 181 -3.42 2.18 14.33
N PHE A 182 -3.14 1.88 13.06
CA PHE A 182 -3.34 0.58 12.46
C PHE A 182 -1.99 -0.05 12.11
N LEU A 183 -1.66 -1.17 12.74
CA LEU A 183 -0.43 -1.91 12.46
C LEU A 183 -0.73 -3.09 11.54
N CYS A 184 0.11 -3.36 10.55
CA CYS A 184 -0.08 -4.48 9.62
C CYS A 184 1.23 -5.18 9.26
N GLY A 185 1.20 -6.50 9.16
CA GLY A 185 2.36 -7.32 8.86
C GLY A 185 2.04 -8.82 8.86
N SER A 186 2.98 -9.64 8.40
CA SER A 186 2.82 -11.09 8.38
C SER A 186 3.23 -11.76 9.70
N MET A 187 2.56 -12.86 9.99
CA MET A 187 2.79 -13.73 11.16
C MET A 187 3.77 -14.88 10.92
N PHE A 188 4.21 -15.02 9.67
CA PHE A 188 5.05 -16.12 9.21
C PHE A 188 6.41 -15.67 8.66
N GLY A 189 6.54 -14.37 8.35
CA GLY A 189 7.82 -13.78 7.97
C GLY A 189 8.71 -13.47 9.19
N GLY A 190 10.02 -13.30 8.97
CA GLY A 190 10.96 -13.02 10.05
C GLY A 190 10.69 -11.68 10.75
N THR A 191 10.71 -10.58 9.99
CA THR A 191 10.51 -9.21 10.51
C THR A 191 9.08 -8.97 11.02
N GLY A 192 8.08 -9.40 10.26
CA GLY A 192 6.67 -9.22 10.63
C GLY A 192 6.32 -9.91 11.94
N ALA A 193 6.60 -11.22 12.05
CA ALA A 193 6.19 -12.05 13.18
C ALA A 193 6.89 -11.67 14.50
N SER A 194 8.08 -11.08 14.42
CA SER A 194 8.83 -10.64 15.60
C SER A 194 8.56 -9.17 15.96
N GLY A 195 8.47 -8.30 14.95
CA GLY A 195 8.36 -6.86 15.14
C GLY A 195 6.97 -6.43 15.55
N LEU A 196 5.95 -6.89 14.83
CA LEU A 196 4.59 -6.37 14.95
C LEU A 196 3.96 -6.42 16.36
N PRO A 197 3.99 -7.56 17.10
CA PRO A 197 3.50 -7.58 18.49
C PRO A 197 4.33 -6.70 19.43
N THR A 198 5.64 -6.69 19.25
CA THR A 198 6.59 -6.02 20.14
C THR A 198 6.46 -4.52 20.00
N ILE A 199 6.44 -4.03 18.76
CA ILE A 199 6.26 -2.62 18.42
C ILE A 199 4.89 -2.12 18.89
N ALA A 200 3.82 -2.90 18.68
CA ALA A 200 2.50 -2.52 19.16
C ALA A 200 2.47 -2.32 20.68
N ARG A 201 3.07 -3.26 21.44
CA ARG A 201 3.15 -3.18 22.90
C ARG A 201 4.02 -2.01 23.37
N LEU A 202 5.17 -1.80 22.75
CA LEU A 202 6.06 -0.66 23.07
C LEU A 202 5.35 0.67 22.81
N LEU A 203 4.65 0.79 21.68
CA LEU A 203 3.84 1.97 21.37
C LEU A 203 2.72 2.17 22.39
N ALA A 204 1.94 1.12 22.71
CA ALA A 204 0.87 1.21 23.69
C ALA A 204 1.40 1.66 25.08
N ASN A 205 2.53 1.10 25.52
CA ASN A 205 3.19 1.48 26.76
C ASN A 205 3.68 2.93 26.72
N LYS A 206 4.29 3.37 25.62
CA LYS A 206 4.74 4.76 25.45
C LYS A 206 3.56 5.73 25.51
N LEU A 207 2.47 5.42 24.82
CA LEU A 207 1.23 6.22 24.83
C LEU A 207 0.58 6.25 26.22
N LYS A 208 0.68 5.17 27.00
CA LYS A 208 0.23 5.11 28.40
C LYS A 208 1.09 6.01 29.28
N ASN A 209 2.41 5.94 29.14
CA ASN A 209 3.36 6.75 29.92
C ASN A 209 3.17 8.26 29.70
N ILE A 210 2.82 8.69 28.48
CA ILE A 210 2.52 10.11 28.19
C ILE A 210 1.05 10.47 28.42
N GLY A 211 0.23 9.55 28.95
CA GLY A 211 -1.15 9.82 29.37
C GLY A 211 -2.18 9.97 28.24
N VAL A 212 -1.92 9.46 27.04
CA VAL A 212 -2.82 9.60 25.87
C VAL A 212 -3.46 8.30 25.40
N LYS A 213 -3.04 7.13 25.90
CA LYS A 213 -3.49 5.81 25.41
C LYS A 213 -5.02 5.66 25.36
N ASP A 214 -5.74 6.17 26.34
CA ASP A 214 -7.21 6.03 26.42
C ASP A 214 -7.94 6.78 25.29
N ARG A 215 -7.29 7.76 24.67
CA ARG A 215 -7.80 8.54 23.54
C ARG A 215 -7.33 8.01 22.18
N VAL A 216 -6.47 6.99 22.18
CA VAL A 216 -5.87 6.41 20.97
C VAL A 216 -6.33 4.97 20.79
N LYS A 217 -6.97 4.70 19.65
CA LYS A 217 -7.36 3.35 19.25
C LYS A 217 -6.23 2.67 18.48
N ILE A 218 -5.91 1.43 18.84
CA ILE A 218 -4.87 0.63 18.18
C ILE A 218 -5.50 -0.61 17.54
N GLY A 219 -5.48 -0.67 16.23
CA GLY A 219 -5.92 -1.81 15.43
C GLY A 219 -4.72 -2.57 14.90
N CYS A 220 -4.90 -3.87 14.67
CA CYS A 220 -3.84 -4.73 14.17
C CYS A 220 -4.33 -5.71 13.13
N LEU A 221 -3.59 -5.82 12.03
CA LEU A 221 -3.78 -6.82 11.01
C LEU A 221 -2.64 -7.83 11.03
N PHE A 222 -2.99 -9.05 11.37
CA PHE A 222 -2.12 -10.21 11.26
C PHE A 222 -2.43 -10.95 9.95
N LEU A 223 -1.51 -10.84 8.99
CA LEU A 223 -1.56 -11.70 7.81
C LEU A 223 -0.99 -13.07 8.15
N LEU A 224 -1.87 -14.07 8.11
CA LEU A 224 -1.54 -15.49 8.15
C LEU A 224 -0.92 -15.91 6.81
N PRO A 225 -0.24 -17.08 6.75
CA PRO A 225 0.36 -17.57 5.51
C PRO A 225 -0.62 -17.55 4.34
N TYR A 226 -0.15 -17.05 3.19
CA TYR A 226 -0.93 -16.94 1.96
C TYR A 226 -0.11 -17.11 0.68
N PHE A 227 1.21 -17.21 0.82
CA PHE A 227 2.11 -17.53 -0.26
C PHE A 227 3.19 -18.48 0.24
N GLY A 228 3.79 -19.19 -0.71
CA GLY A 228 4.92 -20.07 -0.48
C GLY A 228 5.89 -20.04 -1.66
N PHE A 229 7.10 -20.47 -1.40
CA PHE A 229 8.17 -20.63 -2.36
C PHE A 229 8.94 -21.91 -2.06
N THR A 230 9.64 -22.42 -3.06
CA THR A 230 10.54 -23.57 -2.94
C THR A 230 11.95 -23.11 -3.28
N PRO A 231 12.96 -23.35 -2.42
CA PRO A 231 14.35 -23.07 -2.75
C PRO A 231 14.76 -23.80 -4.04
N PRO A 232 15.56 -23.17 -4.93
CA PRO A 232 16.04 -23.80 -6.15
C PRO A 232 17.00 -24.97 -5.84
N PRO A 233 17.16 -25.95 -6.75
CA PRO A 233 18.13 -27.03 -6.60
C PRO A 233 19.55 -26.48 -6.43
N GLY A 234 20.27 -26.94 -5.40
CA GLY A 234 21.64 -26.51 -5.10
C GLY A 234 21.77 -25.51 -3.96
N GLU A 235 20.67 -24.94 -3.46
CA GLU A 235 20.66 -24.25 -2.17
C GLU A 235 20.82 -25.26 -1.03
N ASP A 236 21.56 -24.87 0.01
CA ASP A 236 21.74 -25.69 1.20
C ASP A 236 20.38 -25.92 1.88
N PRO A 237 19.89 -27.17 1.99
CA PRO A 237 18.63 -27.48 2.69
C PRO A 237 18.64 -27.00 4.14
N ASP A 238 19.82 -26.85 4.74
CA ASP A 238 20.02 -26.38 6.10
C ASP A 238 20.34 -24.88 6.21
N GLY A 239 20.37 -24.17 5.08
CA GLY A 239 20.61 -22.74 5.03
C GLY A 239 19.65 -21.91 5.89
N ILE A 240 20.15 -20.75 6.34
CA ILE A 240 19.38 -19.78 7.13
C ILE A 240 18.61 -18.85 6.18
N PHE A 241 17.49 -19.35 5.70
CA PHE A 241 16.47 -18.61 4.96
C PHE A 241 15.07 -19.04 5.42
N ALA A 242 14.06 -18.26 5.04
CA ALA A 242 12.69 -18.54 5.39
C ALA A 242 12.22 -19.85 4.72
N ARG A 243 11.47 -20.70 5.43
CA ARG A 243 10.98 -21.98 4.91
C ARG A 243 9.46 -21.99 4.89
N SER A 244 8.89 -22.12 3.70
CA SER A 244 7.43 -22.08 3.50
C SER A 244 6.71 -23.19 4.26
N GLU A 245 7.36 -24.36 4.39
CA GLU A 245 6.84 -25.53 5.10
C GLU A 245 6.71 -25.27 6.61
N GLN A 246 7.45 -24.30 7.15
CA GLN A 246 7.43 -23.92 8.56
C GLN A 246 6.46 -22.77 8.86
N PHE A 247 5.86 -22.14 7.84
CA PHE A 247 5.03 -20.94 8.02
C PHE A 247 3.82 -21.17 8.93
N LEU A 248 3.12 -22.29 8.77
CA LEU A 248 1.95 -22.61 9.61
C LEU A 248 2.36 -22.81 11.08
N LEU A 249 3.42 -23.59 11.33
CA LEU A 249 3.93 -23.84 12.69
C LEU A 249 4.41 -22.55 13.36
N ASN A 250 5.16 -21.71 12.63
CA ASN A 250 5.64 -20.42 13.14
C ASN A 250 4.47 -19.48 13.47
N THR A 251 3.45 -19.46 12.61
CA THR A 251 2.24 -18.65 12.82
C THR A 251 1.49 -19.11 14.05
N GLU A 252 1.29 -20.42 14.23
CA GLU A 252 0.62 -20.97 15.42
C GLU A 252 1.35 -20.58 16.71
N ALA A 253 2.68 -20.76 16.74
CA ALA A 253 3.51 -20.40 17.88
C ALA A 253 3.41 -18.90 18.22
N ALA A 254 3.45 -18.04 17.21
CA ALA A 254 3.36 -16.60 17.38
C ALA A 254 1.97 -16.17 17.88
N LEU A 255 0.88 -16.75 17.35
CA LEU A 255 -0.48 -16.49 17.82
C LEU A 255 -0.68 -16.90 19.29
N ARG A 256 -0.18 -18.08 19.70
CA ARG A 256 -0.23 -18.53 21.10
C ARG A 256 0.47 -17.55 22.05
N TYR A 257 1.64 -17.05 21.64
CA TYR A 257 2.36 -16.02 22.40
C TYR A 257 1.52 -14.73 22.52
N TYR A 258 0.80 -14.32 21.48
CA TYR A 258 0.03 -13.06 21.50
C TYR A 258 -1.24 -13.11 22.35
N VAL A 259 -1.92 -14.25 22.39
CA VAL A 259 -3.07 -14.46 23.27
C VAL A 259 -2.71 -14.13 24.73
N THR A 260 -1.45 -14.35 25.12
CA THR A 260 -0.98 -14.06 26.49
C THR A 260 -0.32 -12.69 26.62
N GLN A 261 0.49 -12.26 25.65
CA GLN A 261 1.36 -11.07 25.79
C GLN A 261 0.83 -9.78 25.16
N ALA A 262 -0.22 -9.86 24.32
CA ALA A 262 -0.72 -8.71 23.56
C ALA A 262 -2.25 -8.53 23.67
N ARG A 263 -2.91 -9.27 24.55
CA ARG A 263 -4.37 -9.27 24.71
C ARG A 263 -4.96 -7.88 24.95
N GLU A 264 -4.28 -7.04 25.73
CA GLU A 264 -4.75 -5.69 26.08
C GLU A 264 -4.14 -4.57 25.20
N THR A 265 -3.34 -4.95 24.19
CA THR A 265 -2.65 -3.98 23.34
C THR A 265 -3.58 -3.42 22.27
N PHE A 266 -4.48 -4.24 21.75
CA PHE A 266 -5.26 -3.96 20.55
C PHE A 266 -6.75 -3.78 20.85
N ASP A 267 -7.32 -2.70 20.35
CA ASP A 267 -8.76 -2.49 20.34
C ASP A 267 -9.44 -3.38 19.31
N THR A 268 -8.80 -3.73 18.19
CA THR A 268 -9.37 -4.61 17.16
C THR A 268 -8.28 -5.40 16.44
N VAL A 269 -8.52 -6.69 16.22
CA VAL A 269 -7.59 -7.59 15.54
C VAL A 269 -8.24 -8.13 14.26
N PHE A 270 -7.55 -8.03 13.13
CA PHE A 270 -7.91 -8.63 11.86
C PHE A 270 -6.98 -9.82 11.61
N LEU A 271 -7.55 -11.00 11.34
CA LEU A 271 -6.80 -12.19 10.93
C LEU A 271 -7.16 -12.51 9.49
N LEU A 272 -6.22 -12.32 8.57
CA LEU A 272 -6.43 -12.57 7.15
C LEU A 272 -5.45 -13.62 6.66
N GLY A 273 -5.94 -14.68 6.02
CA GLY A 273 -5.12 -15.75 5.49
C GLY A 273 -5.75 -16.34 4.23
N ASN A 274 -5.00 -17.20 3.55
CA ASN A 274 -5.55 -17.99 2.46
C ASN A 274 -5.20 -19.47 2.66
N GLU A 275 -6.16 -20.35 2.39
CA GLU A 275 -5.94 -21.79 2.47
C GLU A 275 -4.96 -22.25 1.39
N ASN A 276 -5.09 -21.71 0.18
CA ASN A 276 -4.16 -21.95 -0.92
C ASN A 276 -2.97 -20.99 -0.85
N PHE A 277 -1.76 -21.54 -0.85
CA PHE A 277 -0.56 -20.73 -0.92
C PHE A 277 -0.23 -20.43 -2.38
N SER A 278 -0.30 -19.15 -2.74
CA SER A 278 0.18 -18.71 -4.04
C SER A 278 1.69 -18.91 -4.13
N LYS A 279 2.15 -19.39 -5.29
CA LYS A 279 3.57 -19.54 -5.53
C LYS A 279 4.22 -18.17 -5.76
N VAL A 280 5.34 -17.93 -5.09
CA VAL A 280 6.21 -16.78 -5.38
C VAL A 280 7.63 -17.26 -5.67
N GLU A 281 8.39 -16.43 -6.38
CA GLU A 281 9.80 -16.68 -6.63
C GLU A 281 10.60 -16.67 -5.32
N PHE A 282 11.53 -17.62 -5.19
CA PHE A 282 12.42 -17.67 -4.04
C PHE A 282 13.33 -16.44 -4.01
N SER A 283 13.42 -15.81 -2.84
CA SER A 283 14.38 -14.74 -2.58
C SER A 283 14.82 -14.80 -1.12
N VAL A 284 16.11 -14.57 -0.89
CA VAL A 284 16.71 -14.46 0.45
C VAL A 284 16.42 -13.08 1.07
N GLY A 285 15.94 -12.10 0.30
CA GLY A 285 15.68 -10.72 0.72
C GLY A 285 16.27 -9.70 -0.26
N LYS A 286 16.41 -8.44 0.17
CA LYS A 286 16.82 -7.28 -0.61
C LYS A 286 15.88 -7.00 -1.80
N ASN A 287 16.41 -6.36 -2.84
CA ASN A 287 15.61 -5.90 -3.98
C ASN A 287 15.01 -7.07 -4.79
N SER A 288 15.58 -8.27 -4.71
CA SER A 288 15.01 -9.44 -5.39
C SER A 288 13.72 -9.93 -4.74
N GLN A 289 13.47 -9.60 -3.46
CA GLN A 289 12.20 -9.90 -2.81
C GLN A 289 11.14 -8.87 -3.23
N ARG A 290 10.51 -9.11 -4.38
CA ARG A 290 9.50 -8.21 -4.97
C ARG A 290 8.28 -9.00 -5.44
N ASN A 291 7.54 -9.55 -4.48
CA ASN A 291 6.43 -10.46 -4.73
C ASN A 291 5.26 -9.74 -5.41
N ASP A 292 4.62 -10.36 -6.40
CA ASP A 292 3.45 -9.78 -7.07
C ASP A 292 2.31 -9.48 -6.08
N PRO A 293 1.48 -8.44 -6.34
CA PRO A 293 0.29 -8.14 -5.55
C PRO A 293 -0.64 -9.35 -5.38
N HIS A 294 -1.23 -9.48 -4.19
CA HIS A 294 -2.15 -10.55 -3.83
C HIS A 294 -3.50 -9.98 -3.35
N PHE A 295 -4.60 -10.70 -3.56
CA PHE A 295 -5.94 -10.21 -3.19
C PHE A 295 -6.08 -9.96 -1.68
N LEU A 296 -5.36 -10.70 -0.84
CA LEU A 296 -5.34 -10.43 0.60
C LEU A 296 -4.79 -9.05 0.93
N GLU A 297 -3.92 -8.45 0.12
CA GLU A 297 -3.45 -7.09 0.36
C GLU A 297 -4.54 -6.06 0.05
N LEU A 298 -5.45 -6.35 -0.90
CA LEU A 298 -6.70 -5.58 -1.05
C LEU A 298 -7.54 -5.69 0.22
N TYR A 299 -7.77 -6.91 0.76
CA TYR A 299 -8.47 -7.06 2.05
C TYR A 299 -7.75 -6.37 3.20
N SER A 300 -6.41 -6.33 3.22
CA SER A 300 -5.64 -5.59 4.21
C SER A 300 -5.96 -4.10 4.19
N ALA A 301 -6.09 -3.52 3.00
CA ALA A 301 -6.47 -2.13 2.83
C ALA A 301 -7.94 -1.87 3.21
N LEU A 302 -8.82 -2.84 2.97
CA LEU A 302 -10.22 -2.79 3.40
C LEU A 302 -10.35 -2.91 4.92
N ALA A 303 -9.54 -3.74 5.58
CA ALA A 303 -9.45 -3.81 7.03
C ALA A 303 -8.98 -2.47 7.63
N ALA A 304 -7.95 -1.84 7.04
CA ALA A 304 -7.50 -0.51 7.45
C ALA A 304 -8.62 0.52 7.29
N ARG A 305 -9.28 0.55 6.13
CA ARG A 305 -10.42 1.42 5.87
C ARG A 305 -11.54 1.22 6.90
N TYR A 306 -11.93 -0.04 7.13
CA TYR A 306 -12.98 -0.38 8.09
C TYR A 306 -12.61 0.13 9.49
N PHE A 307 -11.38 -0.12 9.96
CA PHE A 307 -10.88 0.36 11.24
C PHE A 307 -10.89 1.90 11.34
N PHE A 308 -10.52 2.62 10.27
CA PHE A 308 -10.54 4.08 10.31
C PHE A 308 -11.94 4.66 10.25
N LEU A 309 -12.85 4.10 9.46
CA LEU A 309 -14.13 4.75 9.17
C LEU A 309 -15.28 4.28 10.08
N HIS A 310 -15.29 3.03 10.55
CA HIS A 310 -16.40 2.46 11.33
C HIS A 310 -16.16 2.54 12.84
N THR A 311 -16.00 3.75 13.39
CA THR A 311 -15.61 3.96 14.80
C THR A 311 -16.55 3.31 15.82
N ALA A 312 -17.86 3.30 15.56
CA ALA A 312 -18.85 2.72 16.48
C ALA A 312 -18.76 1.18 16.57
N GLU A 313 -18.11 0.54 15.60
CA GLU A 313 -18.01 -0.91 15.52
C GLU A 313 -16.67 -1.44 16.05
N ILE A 314 -15.72 -0.53 16.35
CA ILE A 314 -14.43 -0.81 16.97
C ILE A 314 -14.63 -1.17 18.43
N GLY A 315 -14.10 -2.33 18.82
CA GLY A 315 -14.08 -2.86 20.18
C GLY A 315 -13.37 -4.22 20.16
N GLU A 316 -13.13 -4.82 21.33
CA GLU A 316 -12.38 -6.08 21.49
C GLU A 316 -13.00 -7.22 20.67
N LYS A 317 -12.57 -7.33 19.41
CA LYS A 317 -13.11 -8.24 18.41
C LYS A 317 -11.98 -8.76 17.54
N VAL A 318 -12.18 -9.99 17.08
CA VAL A 318 -11.38 -10.61 16.03
C VAL A 318 -12.22 -10.63 14.76
N VAL A 319 -11.73 -9.96 13.71
CA VAL A 319 -12.36 -9.88 12.40
C VAL A 319 -11.67 -10.85 11.46
N LEU A 320 -12.46 -11.68 10.78
CA LEU A 320 -12.00 -12.67 9.81
C LEU A 320 -12.50 -12.29 8.41
N ILE A 321 -11.83 -12.80 7.39
CA ILE A 321 -12.35 -12.80 6.01
C ILE A 321 -13.28 -13.99 5.80
N GLY A 322 -14.44 -13.75 5.21
CA GLY A 322 -15.33 -14.77 4.67
C GLY A 322 -15.42 -14.63 3.15
N ARG A 323 -15.39 -15.74 2.43
CA ARG A 323 -15.67 -15.81 0.98
C ARG A 323 -16.76 -16.82 0.74
N GLU A 324 -17.61 -16.60 -0.26
CA GLU A 324 -18.67 -17.53 -0.64
C GLU A 324 -18.09 -18.87 -1.11
N GLN A 325 -16.98 -18.82 -1.86
CA GLN A 325 -16.32 -19.99 -2.45
C GLN A 325 -14.80 -19.91 -2.30
N ILE A 326 -14.18 -21.00 -1.85
CA ILE A 326 -12.71 -21.14 -1.81
C ILE A 326 -12.17 -21.10 -3.23
N GLY A 327 -11.03 -20.44 -3.45
CA GLY A 327 -10.40 -20.36 -4.76
C GLY A 327 -11.08 -19.36 -5.70
N ARG A 328 -12.10 -18.62 -5.25
CA ARG A 328 -12.82 -17.62 -6.04
C ARG A 328 -12.99 -16.34 -5.23
N LEU A 329 -12.93 -15.19 -5.92
CA LEU A 329 -13.21 -13.89 -5.32
C LEU A 329 -14.13 -13.10 -6.25
N ILE A 330 -15.32 -12.73 -5.78
CA ILE A 330 -16.29 -11.89 -6.49
C ILE A 330 -16.56 -10.59 -5.73
N TRP A 331 -17.32 -9.68 -6.33
CA TRP A 331 -17.67 -8.39 -5.72
C TRP A 331 -18.45 -8.52 -4.41
N ASP A 332 -19.28 -9.56 -4.27
CA ASP A 332 -20.07 -9.82 -3.05
C ASP A 332 -19.23 -10.29 -1.86
N ASP A 333 -18.02 -10.77 -2.10
CA ASP A 333 -17.09 -11.12 -1.02
C ASP A 333 -16.44 -9.88 -0.40
N LEU A 334 -16.47 -8.73 -1.08
CA LEU A 334 -15.87 -7.50 -0.57
C LEU A 334 -16.81 -6.81 0.44
N PRO A 335 -16.33 -6.42 1.64
CA PRO A 335 -17.12 -5.63 2.58
C PRO A 335 -17.52 -4.29 1.95
N ASP A 336 -18.60 -3.64 2.37
CA ASP A 336 -19.00 -2.32 1.85
C ASP A 336 -19.05 -2.23 0.30
N ARG A 337 -19.47 -3.30 -0.39
CA ARG A 337 -19.51 -3.40 -1.88
C ARG A 337 -20.07 -2.13 -2.53
N ALA A 338 -21.14 -1.56 -1.97
CA ALA A 338 -21.82 -0.37 -2.48
C ALA A 338 -20.91 0.87 -2.59
N GLU A 339 -19.85 0.96 -1.78
CA GLU A 339 -18.88 2.05 -1.82
C GLU A 339 -17.60 1.64 -2.56
N ILE A 340 -17.13 0.41 -2.34
CA ILE A 340 -15.88 -0.09 -2.93
C ILE A 340 -15.99 -0.27 -4.43
N GLN A 341 -17.03 -0.98 -4.90
CA GLN A 341 -17.15 -1.35 -6.29
C GLN A 341 -17.18 -0.11 -7.19
N PRO A 342 -18.03 0.91 -6.94
CA PRO A 342 -18.04 2.11 -7.79
C PRO A 342 -16.71 2.86 -7.81
N ALA A 343 -15.99 2.95 -6.69
CA ALA A 343 -14.72 3.66 -6.62
C ALA A 343 -13.60 2.94 -7.40
N LEU A 344 -13.45 1.62 -7.20
CA LEU A 344 -12.48 0.81 -7.94
C LEU A 344 -12.82 0.77 -9.43
N VAL A 345 -14.10 0.62 -9.79
CA VAL A 345 -14.57 0.65 -11.17
C VAL A 345 -14.24 1.98 -11.83
N ASN A 346 -14.53 3.10 -11.16
CA ASN A 346 -14.24 4.42 -11.69
C ASN A 346 -12.74 4.65 -11.90
N GLY A 347 -11.92 4.34 -10.89
CA GLY A 347 -10.46 4.45 -10.98
C GLY A 347 -9.87 3.59 -12.10
N THR A 348 -10.39 2.38 -12.28
CA THR A 348 -9.98 1.46 -13.34
C THR A 348 -10.38 1.97 -14.72
N ARG A 349 -11.63 2.40 -14.90
CA ARG A 349 -12.12 2.97 -16.17
C ARG A 349 -11.32 4.20 -16.56
N PHE A 350 -11.03 5.08 -15.60
CA PHE A 350 -10.19 6.26 -15.83
C PHE A 350 -8.77 5.87 -16.26
N ALA A 351 -8.09 5.04 -15.46
CA ALA A 351 -6.70 4.67 -15.73
C ALA A 351 -6.56 3.91 -17.07
N TYR A 352 -7.50 3.00 -17.36
CA TYR A 352 -7.55 2.29 -18.64
C TYR A 352 -7.78 3.24 -19.82
N SER A 353 -8.77 4.14 -19.72
CA SER A 353 -9.05 5.11 -20.79
C SER A 353 -7.84 6.01 -21.04
N TRP A 354 -7.19 6.46 -19.96
CA TRP A 354 -6.00 7.29 -20.04
C TRP A 354 -4.88 6.60 -20.82
N LEU A 355 -4.50 5.38 -20.44
CA LEU A 355 -3.36 4.68 -21.04
C LEU A 355 -3.64 4.12 -22.44
N SER A 356 -4.90 3.74 -22.74
CA SER A 356 -5.25 3.12 -24.02
C SER A 356 -5.47 4.15 -25.15
N GLU A 357 -5.97 5.35 -24.81
CA GLU A 357 -6.33 6.37 -25.81
C GLU A 357 -5.68 7.74 -25.54
N PHE A 358 -5.90 8.35 -24.37
CA PHE A 358 -5.50 9.75 -24.15
C PHE A 358 -3.98 9.95 -24.13
N GLU A 359 -3.23 9.15 -23.36
CA GLU A 359 -1.76 9.22 -23.31
C GLU A 359 -1.14 8.97 -24.71
N PRO A 360 -1.50 7.90 -25.44
CA PRO A 360 -1.01 7.70 -26.81
C PRO A 360 -1.33 8.85 -27.76
N GLU A 361 -2.54 9.39 -27.72
CA GLU A 361 -2.96 10.51 -28.58
C GLU A 361 -2.12 11.77 -28.27
N LEU A 362 -2.04 12.16 -26.99
CA LEU A 362 -1.27 13.32 -26.51
C LEU A 362 0.23 13.19 -26.84
N ASN A 363 0.82 12.03 -26.59
CA ASN A 363 2.22 11.75 -26.95
C ASN A 363 2.44 11.77 -28.47
N GLY A 364 1.48 11.27 -29.25
CA GLY A 364 1.52 11.33 -30.70
C GLY A 364 1.50 12.76 -31.23
N ILE A 365 0.76 13.67 -30.57
CA ILE A 365 0.73 15.10 -30.90
C ILE A 365 2.08 15.75 -30.57
N LEU A 366 2.61 15.53 -29.36
CA LEU A 366 3.92 16.05 -28.92
C LEU A 366 5.06 15.63 -29.87
N LYS A 367 5.09 14.36 -30.29
CA LYS A 367 6.11 13.82 -31.20
C LYS A 367 6.09 14.47 -32.59
N ARG A 368 4.89 14.72 -33.13
CA ARG A 368 4.73 15.31 -34.47
C ARG A 368 5.02 16.82 -34.49
N LYS A 369 5.21 17.45 -33.32
CA LYS A 369 5.27 18.92 -33.18
C LYS A 369 4.10 19.61 -33.87
N ASP A 370 2.95 18.94 -33.85
CA ASP A 370 1.81 19.30 -34.67
C ASP A 370 0.77 20.02 -33.82
N ASP A 371 0.25 21.15 -34.30
CA ASP A 371 -0.83 21.90 -33.66
C ASP A 371 -2.20 21.18 -33.76
N ARG A 372 -2.22 19.90 -34.19
CA ARG A 372 -3.44 19.09 -34.38
C ARG A 372 -4.33 18.90 -33.14
N LEU A 373 -3.88 19.27 -31.94
CA LEU A 373 -4.77 19.38 -30.76
C LEU A 373 -6.06 20.14 -31.09
N VAL A 374 -5.96 21.16 -31.95
CA VAL A 374 -7.06 22.02 -32.43
C VAL A 374 -8.12 21.25 -33.23
N LEU A 375 -7.80 20.06 -33.75
CA LEU A 375 -8.71 19.25 -34.55
C LEU A 375 -9.49 18.22 -33.72
N THR A 376 -8.99 17.81 -32.54
CA THR A 376 -9.73 16.83 -31.74
C THR A 376 -10.73 17.53 -30.81
N PRO A 377 -12.05 17.37 -31.01
CA PRO A 377 -13.00 18.24 -30.32
C PRO A 377 -12.99 18.13 -28.80
N TRP A 378 -12.62 16.97 -28.23
CA TRP A 378 -12.60 16.76 -26.77
C TRP A 378 -11.52 17.58 -26.06
N SER A 379 -10.49 18.05 -26.79
CA SER A 379 -9.36 18.79 -26.22
C SER A 379 -9.68 20.28 -25.99
N ARG A 380 -10.73 20.80 -26.64
CA ARG A 380 -11.18 22.20 -26.62
C ARG A 380 -11.27 22.84 -25.24
N PRO A 381 -11.83 22.17 -24.23
CA PRO A 381 -11.94 22.77 -22.91
C PRO A 381 -10.62 22.87 -22.14
N PHE A 382 -9.58 22.17 -22.58
CA PHE A 382 -8.36 21.95 -21.80
C PHE A 382 -7.11 22.58 -22.41
N PHE A 383 -7.10 22.85 -23.71
CA PHE A 383 -5.92 23.35 -24.42
C PHE A 383 -6.26 24.48 -25.39
N PRO A 384 -5.34 25.44 -25.62
CA PRO A 384 -5.59 26.59 -26.47
C PRO A 384 -5.91 26.17 -27.92
N HIS A 385 -6.85 26.88 -28.54
CA HIS A 385 -7.19 26.74 -29.95
C HIS A 385 -6.55 27.86 -30.77
N ARG A 386 -6.22 27.61 -32.05
CA ARG A 386 -5.65 28.66 -32.94
C ARG A 386 -6.56 29.89 -32.96
N GLY A 387 -6.01 31.05 -32.61
CA GLY A 387 -6.72 32.34 -32.55
C GLY A 387 -7.23 32.73 -31.16
N SER A 388 -7.09 31.88 -30.14
CA SER A 388 -7.29 32.27 -28.74
C SER A 388 -5.97 32.79 -28.15
N ALA A 389 -5.89 34.08 -27.83
CA ALA A 389 -4.77 34.69 -27.12
C ALA A 389 -5.26 35.20 -25.75
N ASP A 390 -4.83 34.48 -24.71
CA ASP A 390 -4.40 34.90 -23.38
C ASP A 390 -4.86 33.88 -22.31
N GLY A 391 -3.89 33.28 -21.61
CA GLY A 391 -4.11 32.52 -20.36
C GLY A 391 -4.17 30.98 -20.41
N MET A 392 -4.22 30.32 -21.58
CA MET A 392 -4.24 28.84 -21.65
C MET A 392 -2.85 28.24 -21.91
N THR A 393 -2.48 27.24 -21.10
CA THR A 393 -1.19 26.52 -21.17
C THR A 393 -1.13 25.58 -22.38
N ARG A 394 -0.01 25.59 -23.12
CA ARG A 394 0.19 24.71 -24.29
C ARG A 394 0.61 23.32 -23.82
N LEU A 395 0.16 22.27 -24.53
CA LEU A 395 0.59 20.89 -24.22
C LEU A 395 2.13 20.73 -24.25
N GLY A 396 2.80 21.50 -25.11
CA GLY A 396 4.26 21.52 -25.21
C GLY A 396 4.99 22.12 -24.00
N ASP A 397 4.29 22.79 -23.08
CA ASP A 397 4.92 23.43 -21.94
C ASP A 397 5.50 22.37 -20.98
N PRO A 398 6.70 22.56 -20.41
CA PRO A 398 7.35 21.55 -19.58
C PRO A 398 6.50 21.07 -18.41
N GLN A 399 5.73 21.98 -17.80
CA GLN A 399 4.82 21.64 -16.70
C GLN A 399 3.68 20.72 -17.14
N GLN A 400 3.13 20.89 -18.35
CA GLN A 400 2.07 20.03 -18.89
C GLN A 400 2.62 18.65 -19.28
N GLN A 401 3.83 18.60 -19.85
CA GLN A 401 4.49 17.31 -20.12
C GLN A 401 4.80 16.54 -18.82
N GLU A 402 5.19 17.25 -17.76
CA GLU A 402 5.43 16.65 -16.45
C GLU A 402 4.13 16.18 -15.79
N ALA A 403 3.05 16.96 -15.92
CA ALA A 403 1.72 16.56 -15.50
C ALA A 403 1.25 15.28 -16.24
N LEU A 404 1.48 15.19 -17.56
CA LEU A 404 1.16 14.01 -18.36
C LEU A 404 1.91 12.78 -17.85
N LYS A 405 3.23 12.90 -17.65
CA LYS A 405 4.05 11.81 -17.08
C LYS A 405 3.57 11.38 -15.71
N THR A 406 3.25 12.34 -14.84
CA THR A 406 2.81 12.08 -13.46
C THR A 406 1.50 11.29 -13.44
N ILE A 407 0.51 11.71 -14.24
CA ILE A 407 -0.79 11.03 -14.31
C ILE A 407 -0.65 9.66 -14.96
N SER A 408 0.10 9.56 -16.06
CA SER A 408 0.38 8.27 -16.71
C SER A 408 1.09 7.28 -15.78
N ALA A 409 2.04 7.76 -14.97
CA ALA A 409 2.75 6.95 -14.00
C ALA A 409 1.77 6.36 -12.96
N TRP A 410 0.85 7.17 -12.44
CA TRP A 410 -0.19 6.67 -11.54
C TRP A 410 -1.13 5.68 -12.23
N CYS A 411 -1.62 5.99 -13.44
CA CYS A 411 -2.53 5.10 -14.17
C CYS A 411 -1.89 3.73 -14.40
N ARG A 412 -0.60 3.70 -14.76
CA ARG A 412 0.14 2.47 -15.00
C ARG A 412 0.40 1.70 -13.72
N ASP A 413 0.88 2.38 -12.68
CA ASP A 413 1.12 1.79 -11.37
C ASP A 413 -0.16 1.23 -10.72
N TYR A 414 -1.31 1.89 -10.89
CA TYR A 414 -2.61 1.41 -10.43
C TYR A 414 -3.11 0.21 -11.24
N LEU A 415 -3.13 0.29 -12.58
CA LEU A 415 -3.61 -0.80 -13.42
C LEU A 415 -2.71 -2.03 -13.36
N THR A 416 -1.38 -1.88 -13.30
CA THR A 416 -0.48 -3.03 -13.13
C THR A 416 -0.74 -3.71 -11.80
N TRP A 417 -0.90 -2.95 -10.71
CA TRP A 417 -1.26 -3.53 -9.41
C TRP A 417 -2.58 -4.32 -9.48
N LEU A 418 -3.61 -3.75 -10.09
CA LEU A 418 -4.91 -4.39 -10.24
C LEU A 418 -4.85 -5.64 -11.14
N TYR A 419 -4.15 -5.54 -12.27
CA TYR A 419 -3.95 -6.65 -13.21
C TYR A 419 -3.27 -7.83 -12.53
N ARG A 420 -2.16 -7.57 -11.80
CA ARG A 420 -1.39 -8.59 -11.09
C ARG A 420 -2.18 -9.27 -9.98
N LEU A 421 -3.05 -8.53 -9.28
CA LEU A 421 -3.97 -9.08 -8.29
C LEU A 421 -4.87 -10.17 -8.90
N HIS A 422 -5.16 -10.13 -10.21
CA HIS A 422 -5.94 -11.13 -10.93
C HIS A 422 -5.10 -12.25 -11.57
N GLN A 423 -3.77 -12.23 -11.44
CA GLN A 423 -2.86 -13.23 -12.03
C GLN A 423 -2.42 -14.29 -11.01
N ILE A 424 -3.17 -14.49 -9.94
CA ILE A 424 -2.81 -15.40 -8.85
C ILE A 424 -3.10 -16.84 -9.28
N GLU A 425 -2.07 -17.67 -9.36
CA GLU A 425 -2.22 -19.09 -9.66
C GLU A 425 -3.06 -19.79 -8.58
N GLY A 426 -4.06 -20.57 -9.00
CA GLY A 426 -4.96 -21.30 -8.10
C GLY A 426 -6.12 -20.47 -7.52
N GLU A 427 -6.21 -19.17 -7.84
CA GLU A 427 -7.30 -18.30 -7.39
C GLU A 427 -7.98 -17.60 -8.59
N GLN A 428 -9.30 -17.70 -8.68
CA GLN A 428 -10.11 -17.04 -9.69
C GLN A 428 -10.65 -15.71 -9.15
N ILE A 429 -9.89 -14.64 -9.38
CA ILE A 429 -10.33 -13.29 -9.04
C ILE A 429 -11.22 -12.73 -10.15
N GLN A 430 -12.49 -12.48 -9.84
CA GLN A 430 -13.54 -12.09 -10.77
C GLN A 430 -14.09 -10.69 -10.47
N LEU A 431 -13.20 -9.73 -10.25
CA LEU A 431 -13.57 -8.31 -10.07
C LEU A 431 -13.54 -7.57 -11.42
N PHE A 432 -12.46 -7.75 -12.18
CA PHE A 432 -12.23 -7.13 -13.48
C PHE A 432 -11.85 -8.14 -14.56
N ASN A 433 -12.21 -7.84 -15.80
CA ASN A 433 -11.87 -8.66 -16.96
C ASN A 433 -10.48 -8.30 -17.47
N THR A 434 -9.45 -8.99 -17.00
CA THR A 434 -8.07 -8.72 -17.41
C THR A 434 -7.78 -9.10 -18.86
N GLN A 435 -8.56 -10.00 -19.47
CA GLN A 435 -8.43 -10.34 -20.89
C GLN A 435 -8.83 -9.15 -21.77
N ALA A 436 -9.94 -8.48 -21.45
CA ALA A 436 -10.37 -7.27 -22.13
C ALA A 436 -9.46 -6.07 -21.84
N MET A 437 -8.90 -5.99 -20.63
CA MET A 437 -7.93 -4.95 -20.26
C MET A 437 -6.63 -5.05 -21.07
N GLY A 438 -6.07 -6.24 -21.19
CA GLY A 438 -4.69 -6.44 -21.65
C GLY A 438 -3.67 -6.17 -20.53
N ASP A 439 -2.40 -6.46 -20.81
CA ASP A 439 -1.29 -6.30 -19.86
C ASP A 439 -0.84 -4.83 -19.86
N PRO A 440 -1.03 -4.06 -18.76
CA PRO A 440 -0.68 -2.63 -18.72
C PRO A 440 0.81 -2.35 -18.92
N GLU A 441 1.69 -3.35 -18.74
CA GLU A 441 3.13 -3.21 -18.96
C GLU A 441 3.55 -3.49 -20.41
N LYS A 442 2.70 -4.16 -21.20
CA LYS A 442 2.99 -4.52 -22.60
C LYS A 442 2.08 -3.77 -23.57
N SER A 443 0.80 -4.08 -23.52
CA SER A 443 -0.21 -3.48 -24.38
C SER A 443 -1.60 -3.66 -23.78
N LEU A 444 -2.31 -2.54 -23.67
CA LEU A 444 -3.74 -2.54 -23.42
C LEU A 444 -4.47 -2.84 -24.72
N ARG A 445 -5.58 -3.58 -24.63
CA ARG A 445 -6.46 -3.76 -25.78
C ARG A 445 -7.37 -2.55 -25.91
N ARG A 446 -7.77 -2.18 -27.13
CA ARG A 446 -8.79 -1.15 -27.36
C ARG A 446 -10.16 -1.81 -27.46
N GLU A 447 -10.67 -2.26 -26.31
CA GLU A 447 -12.00 -2.91 -26.20
C GLU A 447 -13.01 -1.95 -25.54
N GLN A 448 -14.28 -2.36 -25.45
CA GLN A 448 -15.34 -1.51 -24.88
C GLN A 448 -15.18 -1.41 -23.35
N LEU A 449 -15.38 -0.21 -22.79
CA LEU A 449 -15.30 0.02 -21.34
C LEU A 449 -16.31 -0.82 -20.56
N ALA A 450 -17.43 -1.17 -21.19
CA ALA A 450 -18.45 -2.06 -20.66
C ALA A 450 -17.90 -3.43 -20.25
N GLU A 451 -16.87 -3.93 -20.95
CA GLU A 451 -16.34 -5.28 -20.79
C GLU A 451 -15.28 -5.37 -19.68
N LEU A 452 -14.82 -4.24 -19.13
CA LEU A 452 -13.74 -4.21 -18.14
C LEU A 452 -14.16 -4.74 -16.75
N VAL A 453 -15.44 -4.64 -16.41
CA VAL A 453 -15.95 -4.96 -15.07
C VAL A 453 -16.75 -6.25 -15.14
N LEU A 454 -16.34 -7.23 -14.34
CA LEU A 454 -17.11 -8.47 -14.19
C LEU A 454 -18.32 -8.21 -13.29
N ASP A 455 -19.42 -8.92 -13.54
CA ASP A 455 -20.68 -8.79 -12.78
C ASP A 455 -21.37 -7.40 -12.88
N ARG A 456 -21.18 -6.69 -13.99
CA ARG A 456 -21.94 -5.47 -14.30
C ARG A 456 -23.11 -5.77 -15.24
N HIS A 457 -24.32 -5.90 -14.68
CA HIS A 457 -25.54 -6.08 -15.46
C HIS A 457 -26.01 -4.77 -16.11
N LEU A 458 -25.40 -4.41 -17.24
CA LEU A 458 -25.85 -3.30 -18.07
C LEU A 458 -26.83 -3.80 -19.15
N ASP A 459 -27.87 -3.02 -19.43
CA ASP A 459 -28.72 -3.27 -20.60
C ASP A 459 -27.92 -3.06 -21.92
N ASN A 460 -28.38 -3.66 -23.02
CA ASN A 460 -27.67 -3.62 -24.31
C ASN A 460 -27.43 -2.20 -24.86
N LYS A 461 -28.36 -1.26 -24.58
CA LYS A 461 -28.24 0.13 -25.02
C LYS A 461 -27.19 0.88 -24.21
N THR A 462 -27.09 0.61 -22.91
CA THR A 462 -26.05 1.16 -22.04
C THR A 462 -24.68 0.58 -22.40
N LYS A 463 -24.57 -0.74 -22.61
CA LYS A 463 -23.32 -1.40 -23.05
C LYS A 463 -22.77 -0.79 -24.34
N SER A 464 -23.59 -0.69 -25.38
CA SER A 464 -23.18 -0.13 -26.68
C SER A 464 -22.74 1.34 -26.62
N ARG A 465 -23.14 2.08 -25.57
CA ARG A 465 -22.75 3.48 -25.37
C ARG A 465 -21.57 3.64 -24.41
N ASP A 466 -21.20 2.61 -23.67
CA ASP A 466 -20.11 2.65 -22.68
C ASP A 466 -18.75 2.37 -23.35
N THR A 467 -18.24 3.40 -24.05
CA THR A 467 -17.03 3.35 -24.87
C THR A 467 -16.14 4.56 -24.61
N ILE A 468 -14.85 4.47 -24.93
CA ILE A 468 -13.94 5.63 -24.82
C ILE A 468 -14.41 6.79 -25.72
N THR A 469 -14.98 6.48 -26.88
CA THR A 469 -15.53 7.50 -27.79
C THR A 469 -16.66 8.31 -27.16
N SER A 470 -17.54 7.70 -26.38
CA SER A 470 -18.60 8.43 -25.67
C SER A 470 -18.07 9.28 -24.51
N LEU A 471 -17.00 8.81 -23.83
CA LEU A 471 -16.28 9.65 -22.87
C LEU A 471 -15.67 10.89 -23.54
N MET A 472 -15.01 10.72 -24.70
CA MET A 472 -14.47 11.83 -25.48
C MET A 472 -15.57 12.80 -25.91
N GLN A 473 -16.75 12.32 -26.32
CA GLN A 473 -17.89 13.18 -26.63
C GLN A 473 -18.38 13.95 -25.40
N SER A 474 -18.43 13.30 -24.23
CA SER A 474 -18.84 13.96 -22.99
C SER A 474 -17.87 15.08 -22.59
N LEU A 475 -16.56 14.85 -22.76
CA LEU A 475 -15.52 15.85 -22.54
C LEU A 475 -15.68 17.08 -23.44
N GLN A 476 -16.18 16.96 -24.67
CA GLN A 476 -16.42 18.12 -25.55
C GLN A 476 -17.38 19.14 -24.95
N SER A 477 -18.34 18.66 -24.17
CA SER A 477 -19.35 19.48 -23.51
C SER A 477 -18.92 19.98 -22.13
N TYR A 478 -17.74 19.59 -21.66
CA TYR A 478 -17.21 19.99 -20.37
C TYR A 478 -16.98 21.49 -20.32
N LYS A 479 -17.53 22.13 -19.28
CA LYS A 479 -17.29 23.54 -18.97
C LYS A 479 -16.42 23.59 -17.72
N PRO A 480 -15.14 23.97 -17.83
CA PRO A 480 -14.28 24.11 -16.66
C PRO A 480 -14.85 25.16 -15.72
N ASP A 481 -14.67 24.96 -14.42
CA ASP A 481 -14.93 26.00 -13.42
C ASP A 481 -14.01 27.21 -13.68
N ASN A 482 -14.50 28.42 -13.47
CA ASN A 482 -13.77 29.66 -13.75
C ASN A 482 -12.48 29.80 -12.92
N SER A 483 -12.33 28.99 -11.86
CA SER A 483 -11.17 28.93 -10.97
C SER A 483 -10.10 27.89 -11.39
N ALA A 484 -10.40 27.00 -12.33
CA ALA A 484 -9.52 25.88 -12.68
C ALA A 484 -8.62 26.21 -13.87
N GLU A 485 -7.30 26.19 -13.67
CA GLU A 485 -6.36 26.32 -14.79
C GLU A 485 -6.53 25.17 -15.80
N PRO A 486 -6.71 25.49 -17.10
CA PRO A 486 -6.85 24.49 -18.14
C PRO A 486 -5.52 23.77 -18.40
N GLY A 487 -5.60 22.49 -18.75
CA GLY A 487 -4.45 21.66 -19.08
C GLY A 487 -4.68 20.18 -18.75
N ILE A 488 -3.58 19.45 -18.61
CA ILE A 488 -3.56 18.01 -18.34
C ILE A 488 -4.25 17.65 -17.02
N ALA A 489 -4.03 18.43 -15.95
CA ALA A 489 -4.69 18.18 -14.67
C ALA A 489 -6.22 18.36 -14.76
N ALA A 490 -6.67 19.41 -15.45
CA ALA A 490 -8.11 19.65 -15.69
C ALA A 490 -8.73 18.54 -16.55
N LEU A 491 -8.04 18.10 -17.61
CA LEU A 491 -8.46 16.97 -18.44
C LEU A 491 -8.63 15.70 -17.61
N ALA A 492 -7.65 15.38 -16.76
CA ALA A 492 -7.69 14.18 -15.94
C ALA A 492 -8.83 14.21 -14.90
N LYS A 493 -9.05 15.34 -14.22
CA LYS A 493 -10.19 15.53 -13.31
C LYS A 493 -11.53 15.34 -14.03
N ALA A 494 -11.69 15.97 -15.20
CA ALA A 494 -12.90 15.86 -15.99
C ALA A 494 -13.13 14.41 -16.44
N LEU A 495 -12.10 13.75 -16.99
CA LEU A 495 -12.18 12.35 -17.43
C LEU A 495 -12.55 11.43 -16.26
N TYR A 496 -11.89 11.58 -15.09
CA TYR A 496 -12.21 10.80 -13.89
C TYR A 496 -13.67 10.98 -13.44
N THR A 497 -14.22 12.19 -13.59
CA THR A 497 -15.62 12.47 -13.27
C THR A 497 -16.58 11.80 -14.25
N PHE A 498 -16.28 11.83 -15.55
CA PHE A 498 -17.11 11.19 -16.58
C PHE A 498 -17.05 9.66 -16.54
N CYS A 499 -15.93 9.08 -16.10
CA CYS A 499 -15.82 7.62 -15.92
C CYS A 499 -16.75 7.03 -14.85
N LYS A 500 -17.35 7.87 -13.98
CA LYS A 500 -18.29 7.44 -12.94
C LYS A 500 -19.65 7.01 -13.50
N GLN A 501 -19.99 7.48 -14.69
CA GLN A 501 -21.17 7.07 -15.46
C GLN A 501 -20.95 5.65 -16.00
#